data_AF-A0A6N4XBS8-F1
#
_entry.id   AF-A0A6N4XBS8-F1
#
_cell.length_a   1.000
_cell.length_b   1.000
_cell.length_c   1.000
_cell.angle_alpha   90.00
_cell.angle_beta   90.00
_cell.angle_gamma   90.00
#
_symmetry.space_group_name_H-M   'P 1'
#
loop_
_entity.id
_entity.type
_entity.pdbx_description
1 polymer ?
#
loop_
_entity_poly.entity_id
_entity_poly.type
_entity_poly.pdbx_seq_one_letter_code
_entity_poly.pdbx_strand_id
1 'polypeptide(L)'
;MKSIIIFFSCCIHFTLSAQSDNTYQNLIAKASLFHLQENYKSAITLYEKAFQMQQPDYLAAYKAAGMYSLDKNADKAFQYLQFSLSYGWTEADWLSFDPYFDYLRNTFPDKWKAIHEQAFIKEKQYAQTLQLPALRKEINLMTLNDQKLRYKKVQNINDSLRKVIDEQIHTSDLNNLIKAKEIIRKYGWPTISQIGKDGQNNLWLIVQHADQDVLFQKAVLEDMEKLKGTPELNGENYAFLYDRVQCNLNYKQLYGTQVMWTNNGEASGFRPIVKEHLADERRKQIGLQPLSIYSLTYGFSYKELNAQQSEQKDAIYQADVQKLMDSAKYFYKKEEFQKTYDYYNTASTFLSGMSNTDNFEAAVLFAKIAAVNSDEKYKSIALDFLDLLFLRGFLTKPQLHDETAFGILYKEQRWIDLNKKLK
;
A
#
# COMPACT_ATOMS: atom_id res chain seq x y z
N MET A 1 1.61 -8.66 -17.38
CA MET A 1 1.31 -7.87 -16.17
C MET A 1 1.86 -6.48 -16.38
N LYS A 2 1.00 -5.50 -16.70
CA LYS A 2 1.41 -4.10 -16.64
C LYS A 2 1.38 -3.73 -15.16
N SER A 3 2.54 -3.77 -14.52
CA SER A 3 2.64 -3.45 -13.10
C SER A 3 2.08 -2.05 -12.88
N ILE A 4 1.10 -1.96 -12.00
CA ILE A 4 0.48 -0.72 -11.57
C ILE A 4 1.59 0.17 -11.00
N ILE A 5 1.96 1.20 -11.77
CA ILE A 5 2.86 2.24 -11.30
C ILE A 5 2.03 3.13 -10.39
N ILE A 6 2.30 2.96 -9.10
CA ILE A 6 2.20 3.89 -7.99
C ILE A 6 1.30 5.09 -8.27
N PHE A 7 0.08 4.97 -7.75
CA PHE A 7 -0.78 6.11 -7.50
C PHE A 7 -0.01 7.14 -6.69
N PHE A 8 0.17 8.33 -7.24
CA PHE A 8 0.16 9.53 -6.41
C PHE A 8 -1.16 9.53 -5.64
N SER A 9 -1.04 9.32 -4.32
CA SER A 9 -2.05 9.56 -3.28
C SER A 9 -2.94 10.74 -3.68
N CYS A 10 -4.25 10.52 -3.74
CA CYS A 10 -5.22 11.57 -4.01
C CYS A 10 -5.41 12.39 -2.72
N CYS A 11 -4.46 13.29 -2.44
CA CYS A 11 -4.63 14.33 -1.43
C CYS A 11 -5.65 15.36 -1.94
N ILE A 12 -6.94 15.02 -1.92
CA ILE A 12 -7.98 15.97 -2.31
C ILE A 12 -8.39 16.75 -1.07
N HIS A 13 -8.18 18.06 -1.12
CA HIS A 13 -8.56 18.97 -0.05
C HIS A 13 -10.10 19.04 0.07
N PHE A 14 -10.64 18.57 1.19
CA PHE A 14 -12.05 18.75 1.53
C PHE A 14 -12.29 20.12 2.15
N THR A 15 -13.06 20.96 1.47
CA THR A 15 -13.81 22.03 2.13
C THR A 15 -15.08 21.43 2.70
N LEU A 16 -15.28 21.57 4.02
CA LEU A 16 -16.49 21.17 4.72
C LEU A 16 -17.71 21.90 4.17
N SER A 17 -18.53 21.22 3.37
CA SER A 17 -19.92 21.58 3.14
C SER A 17 -20.80 20.34 3.20
N ALA A 18 -21.91 20.47 3.94
CA ALA A 18 -22.93 19.45 4.14
C ALA A 18 -23.35 18.77 2.83
N GLN A 19 -23.38 17.43 2.84
CA GLN A 19 -23.81 16.54 1.76
C GLN A 19 -23.37 17.01 0.36
N SER A 20 -22.05 17.21 0.19
CA SER A 20 -21.46 17.61 -1.09
C SER A 20 -21.81 16.60 -2.18
N ASP A 21 -22.28 17.09 -3.33
CA ASP A 21 -22.37 16.32 -4.56
C ASP A 21 -20.99 15.71 -4.88
N ASN A 22 -20.86 14.39 -4.64
CA ASN A 22 -19.64 13.63 -4.84
C ASN A 22 -19.30 13.43 -6.34
N THR A 23 -20.04 14.07 -7.26
CA THR A 23 -19.83 13.96 -8.70
C THR A 23 -18.42 14.33 -9.12
N TYR A 24 -17.81 15.40 -8.59
CA TYR A 24 -16.42 15.75 -8.88
C TYR A 24 -15.47 14.59 -8.55
N GLN A 25 -15.58 14.05 -7.33
CA GLN A 25 -14.71 12.98 -6.84
C GLN A 25 -14.90 11.68 -7.64
N ASN A 26 -16.15 11.37 -8.01
CA ASN A 26 -16.48 10.24 -8.86
C ASN A 26 -15.84 10.37 -10.25
N LEU A 27 -15.84 11.57 -10.83
CA LEU A 27 -15.20 11.84 -12.13
C LEU A 27 -13.68 11.68 -12.02
N ILE A 28 -13.04 12.23 -10.99
CA ILE A 28 -11.59 12.09 -10.75
C ILE A 28 -11.18 10.62 -10.53
N ALA A 29 -11.95 9.86 -9.76
CA ALA A 29 -11.70 8.46 -9.50
C ALA A 29 -11.75 7.62 -10.79
N LYS A 30 -12.78 7.84 -11.61
CA LYS A 30 -12.93 7.17 -12.93
C LYS A 30 -11.87 7.62 -13.93
N ALA A 31 -11.46 8.90 -13.92
CA ALA A 31 -10.37 9.39 -14.77
C ALA A 31 -9.05 8.69 -14.43
N SER A 32 -8.79 8.48 -13.14
CA SER A 32 -7.61 7.76 -12.66
C SER A 32 -7.61 6.29 -13.09
N LEU A 33 -8.77 5.62 -13.09
CA LEU A 33 -8.90 4.26 -13.62
C LEU A 33 -8.60 4.20 -15.12
N PHE A 34 -9.18 5.11 -15.92
CA PHE A 34 -8.93 5.13 -17.37
C PHE A 34 -7.47 5.42 -17.71
N HIS A 35 -6.79 6.24 -16.90
CA HIS A 35 -5.35 6.42 -17.02
C HIS A 35 -4.60 5.09 -16.89
N LEU A 36 -4.88 4.29 -15.85
CA LEU A 36 -4.22 2.98 -15.66
C LEU A 36 -4.52 1.99 -16.79
N GLN A 37 -5.69 2.12 -17.42
CA GLN A 37 -6.10 1.33 -18.58
C GLN A 37 -5.52 1.86 -19.91
N GLU A 38 -4.65 2.86 -19.86
CA GLU A 38 -4.06 3.55 -21.02
C GLU A 38 -5.11 4.18 -21.96
N ASN A 39 -6.31 4.46 -21.46
CA ASN A 39 -7.40 5.10 -22.19
C ASN A 39 -7.41 6.61 -21.91
N TYR A 40 -6.37 7.29 -22.41
CA TYR A 40 -6.09 8.69 -22.10
C TYR A 40 -7.23 9.63 -22.54
N LYS A 41 -7.86 9.41 -23.69
CA LYS A 41 -8.98 10.23 -24.18
C LYS A 41 -10.19 10.20 -23.24
N SER A 42 -10.51 9.01 -22.70
CA SER A 42 -11.60 8.88 -21.74
C SER A 42 -11.22 9.53 -20.40
N ALA A 43 -9.97 9.37 -19.95
CA ALA A 43 -9.47 10.07 -18.77
C ALA A 43 -9.56 11.61 -18.91
N ILE A 44 -9.11 12.16 -20.05
CA ILE A 44 -9.18 13.59 -20.36
C ILE A 44 -10.62 14.10 -20.32
N THR A 45 -11.55 13.39 -20.98
CA THR A 45 -12.97 13.78 -21.01
C THR A 45 -13.56 13.88 -19.60
N LEU A 46 -13.17 13.00 -18.68
CA LEU A 46 -13.62 13.03 -17.30
C LEU A 46 -12.95 14.14 -16.48
N TYR A 47 -11.65 14.37 -16.68
CA TYR A 47 -10.97 15.52 -16.08
C TYR A 47 -11.60 16.84 -16.50
N GLU A 48 -11.89 17.04 -17.79
CA GLU A 48 -12.55 18.25 -18.29
C GLU A 48 -13.91 18.47 -17.64
N LYS A 49 -14.74 17.42 -17.54
CA LYS A 49 -16.03 17.50 -16.84
C LYS A 49 -15.85 17.84 -15.36
N ALA A 50 -14.89 17.22 -14.68
CA ALA A 50 -14.62 17.50 -13.28
C ALA A 50 -14.18 18.96 -13.10
N PHE A 51 -13.29 19.46 -13.96
CA PHE A 51 -12.71 20.80 -13.85
C PHE A 51 -13.68 21.91 -14.23
N GLN A 52 -14.77 21.60 -14.94
CA GLN A 52 -15.90 22.51 -15.12
C GLN A 52 -16.71 22.71 -13.83
N MET A 53 -16.71 21.72 -12.93
CA MET A 53 -17.45 21.79 -11.66
C MET A 53 -16.62 22.44 -10.56
N GLN A 54 -15.33 22.12 -10.49
CA GLN A 54 -14.42 22.59 -9.47
C GLN A 54 -13.00 22.71 -10.03
N GLN A 55 -12.33 23.82 -9.74
CA GLN A 55 -10.93 24.03 -10.11
C GLN A 55 -10.03 22.89 -9.57
N PRO A 56 -9.13 22.31 -10.39
CA PRO A 56 -8.23 21.26 -9.92
C PRO A 56 -7.29 21.75 -8.83
N ASP A 57 -6.93 20.85 -7.92
CA ASP A 57 -5.70 21.02 -7.13
C ASP A 57 -4.45 20.78 -7.98
N TYR A 58 -3.27 21.06 -7.42
CA TYR A 58 -2.01 20.92 -8.14
C TYR A 58 -1.76 19.49 -8.65
N LEU A 59 -2.24 18.46 -7.93
CA LEU A 59 -2.02 17.06 -8.28
C LEU A 59 -2.95 16.60 -9.40
N ALA A 60 -4.23 16.95 -9.32
CA ALA A 60 -5.20 16.69 -10.38
C ALA A 60 -4.78 17.39 -11.69
N ALA A 61 -4.29 18.63 -11.59
CA ALA A 61 -3.72 19.34 -12.73
C ALA A 61 -2.46 18.63 -13.29
N TYR A 62 -1.54 18.16 -12.43
CA TYR A 62 -0.35 17.41 -12.86
C TYR A 62 -0.74 16.14 -13.62
N LYS A 63 -1.66 15.34 -13.06
CA LYS A 63 -2.17 14.11 -13.67
C LYS A 63 -2.85 14.39 -15.02
N ALA A 64 -3.69 15.43 -15.09
CA ALA A 64 -4.32 15.85 -16.34
C ALA A 64 -3.29 16.29 -17.39
N ALA A 65 -2.25 17.02 -16.98
CA ALA A 65 -1.17 17.41 -17.88
C ALA A 65 -0.45 16.19 -18.49
N GLY A 66 -0.18 15.16 -17.67
CA GLY A 66 0.36 13.89 -18.14
C GLY A 66 -0.56 13.24 -19.17
N MET A 67 -1.88 13.25 -18.95
CA MET A 67 -2.83 12.64 -19.88
C MET A 67 -2.86 13.36 -21.24
N TYR A 68 -2.87 14.70 -21.24
CA TYR A 68 -2.78 15.48 -22.48
C TYR A 68 -1.45 15.27 -23.19
N SER A 69 -0.34 15.13 -22.45
CA SER A 69 0.96 14.82 -23.05
C SER A 69 0.96 13.44 -23.73
N LEU A 70 0.42 12.41 -23.09
CA LEU A 70 0.27 11.07 -23.67
C LEU A 70 -0.67 11.05 -24.89
N ASP A 71 -1.70 11.90 -24.91
CA ASP A 71 -2.58 12.12 -26.08
C ASP A 71 -1.98 13.10 -27.12
N LYS A 72 -0.73 13.56 -26.91
CA LYS A 72 0.01 14.49 -27.79
C LYS A 72 -0.62 15.88 -27.96
N ASN A 73 -1.39 16.34 -26.98
CA ASN A 73 -1.93 17.69 -26.91
C ASN A 73 -1.00 18.60 -26.09
N ALA A 74 0.01 19.17 -26.76
CA ALA A 74 1.07 19.94 -26.10
C ALA A 74 0.55 21.19 -25.38
N ASP A 75 -0.36 21.94 -25.99
CA ASP A 75 -0.82 23.22 -25.44
C ASP A 75 -1.57 23.02 -24.12
N LYS A 76 -2.49 22.04 -24.07
CA LYS A 76 -3.19 21.70 -22.81
C LYS A 76 -2.25 21.10 -21.78
N ALA A 77 -1.29 20.28 -22.19
CA ALA A 77 -0.33 19.68 -21.27
C ALA A 77 0.54 20.77 -20.59
N PHE A 78 1.10 21.71 -21.35
CA PHE A 78 1.85 22.84 -20.78
C PHE A 78 0.96 23.76 -19.93
N GLN A 79 -0.29 24.00 -20.34
CA GLN A 79 -1.25 24.79 -19.55
C GLN A 79 -1.45 24.19 -18.15
N TYR A 80 -1.70 22.88 -18.06
CA TYR A 80 -1.94 22.23 -16.78
C TYR A 80 -0.66 22.01 -15.96
N LEU A 81 0.51 21.80 -16.59
CA LEU A 81 1.79 21.83 -15.87
C LEU A 81 2.04 23.21 -15.25
N GLN A 82 1.84 24.29 -16.01
CA GLN A 82 2.00 25.65 -15.51
C GLN A 82 1.07 25.93 -14.33
N PHE A 83 -0.17 25.46 -14.42
CA PHE A 83 -1.13 25.53 -13.34
C PHE A 83 -0.61 24.76 -12.12
N SER A 84 -0.24 23.49 -12.27
CA SER A 84 0.26 22.65 -11.18
C SER A 84 1.43 23.29 -10.41
N LEU A 85 2.42 23.84 -11.14
CA LEU A 85 3.56 24.56 -10.55
C LEU A 85 3.15 25.86 -9.82
N SER A 86 2.09 26.52 -10.28
CA SER A 86 1.61 27.77 -9.67
C SER A 86 0.83 27.52 -8.37
N TYR A 87 0.25 26.32 -8.22
CA TYR A 87 -0.63 25.95 -7.11
C TYR A 87 -0.04 24.94 -6.12
N GLY A 88 1.27 24.65 -6.21
CA GLY A 88 2.00 23.96 -5.14
C GLY A 88 2.70 22.66 -5.51
N TRP A 89 2.86 22.32 -6.80
CA TRP A 89 3.75 21.22 -7.18
C TRP A 89 5.22 21.58 -6.90
N THR A 90 5.94 20.70 -6.21
CA THR A 90 7.28 20.97 -5.67
C THR A 90 8.31 19.88 -5.97
N GLU A 91 7.97 18.85 -6.74
CA GLU A 91 8.86 17.72 -7.06
C GLU A 91 9.48 17.92 -8.45
N ALA A 92 10.50 18.78 -8.53
CA ALA A 92 11.12 19.13 -9.80
C ALA A 92 11.87 17.95 -10.43
N ASP A 93 12.66 17.20 -9.65
CA ASP A 93 13.36 16.01 -10.17
C ASP A 93 12.39 14.94 -10.70
N TRP A 94 11.22 14.83 -10.07
CA TRP A 94 10.16 13.94 -10.55
C TRP A 94 9.68 14.38 -11.93
N LEU A 95 9.28 15.64 -12.09
CA LEU A 95 8.90 16.19 -13.41
C LEU A 95 10.00 16.01 -14.46
N SER A 96 11.27 16.18 -14.05
CA SER A 96 12.42 15.96 -14.94
C SER A 96 12.55 14.53 -15.42
N PHE A 97 12.01 13.54 -14.73
CA PHE A 97 12.04 12.14 -15.15
C PHE A 97 10.70 11.64 -15.71
N ASP A 98 9.58 12.20 -15.24
CA ASP A 98 8.27 11.59 -15.43
C ASP A 98 7.98 11.32 -16.93
N PRO A 99 7.85 10.03 -17.29
CA PRO A 99 7.78 9.57 -18.67
C PRO A 99 6.47 9.97 -19.35
N TYR A 100 5.45 10.38 -18.60
CA TYR A 100 4.24 10.95 -19.19
C TYR A 100 4.54 12.18 -20.04
N PHE A 101 5.67 12.86 -19.80
CA PHE A 101 6.07 14.07 -20.50
C PHE A 101 7.16 13.88 -21.56
N ASP A 102 7.52 12.65 -21.92
CA ASP A 102 8.53 12.38 -22.96
C ASP A 102 8.16 13.02 -24.31
N TYR A 103 6.87 13.02 -24.65
CA TYR A 103 6.39 13.72 -25.85
C TYR A 103 6.73 15.22 -25.81
N LEU A 104 6.45 15.91 -24.69
CA LEU A 104 6.74 17.35 -24.56
C LEU A 104 8.24 17.62 -24.57
N ARG A 105 8.99 16.82 -23.81
CA ARG A 105 10.44 16.92 -23.66
C ARG A 105 11.18 16.79 -24.98
N ASN A 106 10.76 15.84 -25.82
CA ASN A 106 11.41 15.56 -27.10
C ASN A 106 10.95 16.50 -28.22
N THR A 107 9.67 16.93 -28.22
CA THR A 107 9.08 17.69 -29.33
C THR A 107 9.19 19.21 -29.13
N PHE A 108 9.23 19.68 -27.87
CA PHE A 108 9.24 21.11 -27.54
C PHE A 108 10.35 21.45 -26.54
N PRO A 109 11.63 21.22 -26.87
CA PRO A 109 12.75 21.32 -25.93
C PRO A 109 12.88 22.70 -25.26
N ASP A 110 12.62 23.79 -25.99
CA ASP A 110 12.73 25.15 -25.43
C ASP A 110 11.59 25.45 -24.43
N LYS A 111 10.34 25.09 -24.77
CA LYS A 111 9.20 25.21 -23.85
C LYS A 111 9.40 24.31 -22.62
N TRP A 112 9.91 23.09 -22.84
CA TRP A 112 10.23 22.15 -21.77
C TRP A 112 11.31 22.71 -20.85
N LYS A 113 12.38 23.27 -21.40
CA LYS A 113 13.45 23.90 -20.62
C LYS A 113 12.90 25.02 -19.72
N ALA A 114 12.02 25.87 -20.24
CA ALA A 114 11.41 26.95 -19.47
C ALA A 114 10.58 26.42 -18.28
N ILE A 115 9.70 25.43 -18.50
CA ILE A 115 8.86 24.88 -17.42
C ILE A 115 9.67 24.09 -16.40
N HIS A 116 10.72 23.41 -16.86
CA HIS A 116 11.67 22.70 -16.02
C HIS A 116 12.43 23.66 -15.10
N GLU A 117 13.01 24.74 -15.65
CA GLU A 117 13.67 25.78 -14.85
C GLU A 117 12.73 26.41 -13.82
N GLN A 118 11.47 26.67 -14.20
CA GLN A 118 10.47 27.17 -13.28
C GLN A 118 10.18 26.19 -12.13
N ALA A 119 10.07 24.89 -12.42
CA ALA A 119 9.84 23.87 -11.40
C ALA A 119 10.97 23.85 -10.35
N PHE A 120 12.23 23.95 -10.76
CA PHE A 120 13.37 24.02 -9.84
C PHE A 120 13.38 25.30 -9.00
N ILE A 121 13.00 26.44 -9.58
CA ILE A 121 12.86 27.70 -8.83
C ILE A 121 11.77 27.55 -7.75
N LYS A 122 10.61 26.99 -8.12
CA LYS A 122 9.50 26.75 -7.19
C LYS A 122 9.86 25.76 -6.08
N GLU A 123 10.51 24.66 -6.41
CA GLU A 123 11.00 23.70 -5.41
C GLU A 123 11.99 24.37 -4.45
N LYS A 124 12.94 25.15 -4.96
CA LYS A 124 13.93 25.85 -4.11
C LYS A 124 13.26 26.84 -3.15
N GLN A 125 12.27 27.60 -3.63
CA GLN A 125 11.48 28.51 -2.79
C GLN A 125 10.71 27.75 -1.71
N TYR A 126 10.07 26.64 -2.07
CA TYR A 126 9.34 25.80 -1.11
C TYR A 126 10.27 25.20 -0.06
N ALA A 127 11.43 24.67 -0.47
CA ALA A 127 12.39 24.07 0.44
C ALA A 127 12.88 25.05 1.53
N GLN A 128 12.95 26.36 1.24
CA GLN A 128 13.31 27.38 2.24
C GLN A 128 12.28 27.54 3.36
N THR A 129 11.05 27.06 3.16
CA THR A 129 9.97 27.12 4.16
C THR A 129 9.99 25.94 5.14
N LEU A 130 10.78 24.91 4.86
CA LEU A 130 10.81 23.66 5.62
C LEU A 130 11.92 23.66 6.68
N GLN A 131 11.70 22.90 7.77
CA GLN A 131 12.69 22.80 8.84
C GLN A 131 13.86 21.87 8.47
N LEU A 132 13.62 20.84 7.64
CA LEU A 132 14.60 19.82 7.24
C LEU A 132 14.64 19.63 5.71
N PRO A 133 14.95 20.68 4.92
CA PRO A 133 14.90 20.61 3.45
C PRO A 133 15.93 19.63 2.85
N ALA A 134 17.08 19.46 3.50
CA ALA A 134 18.08 18.50 3.08
C ALA A 134 17.56 17.05 3.22
N LEU A 135 16.87 16.74 4.33
CA LEU A 135 16.25 15.44 4.56
C LEU A 135 15.14 15.18 3.54
N ARG A 136 14.28 16.18 3.26
CA ARG A 136 13.29 16.09 2.17
C ARG A 136 13.96 15.72 0.85
N LYS A 137 15.04 16.41 0.48
CA LYS A 137 15.73 16.17 -0.80
C LYS A 137 16.31 14.76 -0.87
N GLU A 138 16.92 14.27 0.22
CA GLU A 138 17.42 12.90 0.33
C GLU A 138 16.29 11.88 0.10
N ILE A 139 15.17 12.02 0.82
CA ILE A 139 14.00 11.14 0.71
C ILE A 139 13.43 11.15 -0.71
N ASN A 140 13.20 12.33 -1.29
CA ASN A 140 12.64 12.47 -2.63
C ASN A 140 13.53 11.77 -3.68
N LEU A 141 14.85 11.87 -3.55
CA LEU A 141 15.79 11.18 -4.45
C LEU A 141 15.82 9.67 -4.25
N MET A 142 15.72 9.18 -3.00
CA MET A 142 15.58 7.74 -2.72
C MET A 142 14.37 7.17 -3.45
N THR A 143 13.21 7.82 -3.30
CA THR A 143 11.95 7.39 -3.92
C THR A 143 12.01 7.52 -5.44
N LEU A 144 12.55 8.60 -5.99
CA LEU A 144 12.70 8.75 -7.44
C LEU A 144 13.54 7.61 -8.05
N ASN A 145 14.63 7.22 -7.39
CA ASN A 145 15.49 6.13 -7.87
C ASN A 145 14.80 4.76 -7.79
N ASP A 146 14.02 4.50 -6.73
CA ASP A 146 13.16 3.31 -6.64
C ASP A 146 12.14 3.27 -7.79
N GLN A 147 11.43 4.37 -7.99
CA GLN A 147 10.38 4.48 -9.00
C GLN A 147 10.91 4.35 -10.44
N LYS A 148 12.11 4.84 -10.71
CA LYS A 148 12.80 4.67 -12.00
C LYS A 148 12.99 3.19 -12.36
N LEU A 149 13.40 2.35 -11.40
CA LEU A 149 13.60 0.92 -11.61
C LEU A 149 12.27 0.21 -11.88
N ARG A 150 11.23 0.53 -11.10
CA ARG A 150 9.88 -0.03 -11.27
C ARG A 150 9.28 0.37 -12.62
N TYR A 151 9.45 1.62 -13.04
CA TYR A 151 9.05 2.08 -14.38
C TYR A 151 9.79 1.32 -15.49
N LYS A 152 11.11 1.21 -15.36
CA LYS A 152 11.94 0.44 -16.30
C LYS A 152 11.45 -1.00 -16.42
N LYS A 153 11.08 -1.67 -15.32
CA LYS A 153 10.51 -3.03 -15.36
C LYS A 153 9.25 -3.11 -16.23
N VAL A 154 8.33 -2.15 -16.08
CA VAL A 154 7.04 -2.12 -16.79
C VAL A 154 7.23 -1.94 -18.29
N GLN A 155 8.15 -1.06 -18.71
CA GLN A 155 8.44 -0.81 -20.12
C GLN A 155 9.10 -2.00 -20.83
N ASN A 156 9.86 -2.82 -20.10
CA ASN A 156 10.57 -3.94 -20.69
C ASN A 156 9.65 -5.13 -20.88
N ILE A 157 9.58 -5.69 -22.09
CA ILE A 157 8.80 -6.90 -22.42
C ILE A 157 9.64 -8.19 -22.36
N ASN A 158 10.97 -8.06 -22.27
CA ASN A 158 11.89 -9.19 -22.21
C ASN A 158 12.00 -9.74 -20.78
N ASP A 159 11.66 -11.01 -20.59
CA ASP A 159 11.62 -11.63 -19.26
C ASP A 159 13.00 -11.75 -18.60
N SER A 160 14.06 -12.01 -19.35
CA SER A 160 15.43 -12.06 -18.81
C SER A 160 15.87 -10.70 -18.29
N LEU A 161 15.57 -9.63 -19.02
CA LEU A 161 15.87 -8.27 -18.57
C LEU A 161 14.99 -7.85 -17.38
N ARG A 162 13.73 -8.28 -17.32
CA ARG A 162 12.87 -8.07 -16.14
C ARG A 162 13.45 -8.70 -14.88
N LYS A 163 14.00 -9.92 -14.96
CA LYS A 163 14.67 -10.56 -13.82
C LYS A 163 15.87 -9.76 -13.31
N VAL A 164 16.71 -9.25 -14.22
CA VAL A 164 17.83 -8.37 -13.85
C VAL A 164 17.32 -7.08 -13.18
N ILE A 165 16.23 -6.50 -13.67
CA ILE A 165 15.62 -5.32 -13.04
C ILE A 165 15.01 -5.67 -11.67
N ASP A 166 14.45 -6.87 -11.50
CA ASP A 166 13.92 -7.33 -10.20
C ASP A 166 15.01 -7.44 -9.14
N GLU A 167 16.20 -7.93 -9.51
CA GLU A 167 17.37 -7.94 -8.62
C GLU A 167 17.83 -6.52 -8.25
N GLN A 168 17.75 -5.57 -9.20
CA GLN A 168 18.03 -4.15 -8.95
C GLN A 168 17.02 -3.53 -8.00
N ILE A 169 15.73 -3.80 -8.20
CA ILE A 169 14.64 -3.34 -7.31
C ILE A 169 14.86 -3.91 -5.92
N HIS A 170 15.10 -5.22 -5.79
CA HIS A 170 15.35 -5.86 -4.49
C HIS A 170 16.54 -5.23 -3.76
N THR A 171 17.65 -5.00 -4.47
CA THR A 171 18.83 -4.33 -3.90
C THR A 171 18.52 -2.90 -3.46
N SER A 172 17.77 -2.16 -4.28
CA SER A 172 17.30 -0.81 -3.97
C SER A 172 16.39 -0.79 -2.74
N ASP A 173 15.42 -1.70 -2.66
CA ASP A 173 14.49 -1.83 -1.53
C ASP A 173 15.22 -2.14 -0.22
N LEU A 174 16.24 -3.02 -0.24
CA LEU A 174 17.07 -3.28 0.94
C LEU A 174 17.85 -2.05 1.41
N ASN A 175 18.48 -1.32 0.48
CA ASN A 175 19.21 -0.09 0.80
C ASN A 175 18.27 1.00 1.32
N ASN A 176 17.11 1.16 0.69
CA ASN A 176 16.08 2.10 1.10
C ASN A 176 15.52 1.76 2.48
N LEU A 177 15.33 0.47 2.80
CA LEU A 177 14.91 0.03 4.13
C LEU A 177 15.94 0.40 5.20
N ILE A 178 17.23 0.19 4.94
CA ILE A 178 18.30 0.57 5.88
C ILE A 178 18.25 2.08 6.14
N LYS A 179 18.15 2.88 5.08
CA LYS A 179 18.08 4.35 5.18
C LYS A 179 16.81 4.83 5.88
N ALA A 180 15.66 4.24 5.57
CA ALA A 180 14.41 4.55 6.24
C ALA A 180 14.50 4.27 7.75
N LYS A 181 15.09 3.14 8.16
CA LYS A 181 15.33 2.84 9.59
C LYS A 181 16.24 3.87 10.25
N GLU A 182 17.28 4.34 9.57
CA GLU A 182 18.15 5.40 10.08
C GLU A 182 17.40 6.72 10.27
N ILE A 183 16.58 7.11 9.29
CA ILE A 183 15.74 8.31 9.34
C ILE A 183 14.76 8.21 10.51
N ILE A 184 13.99 7.12 10.61
CA ILE A 184 13.00 6.93 11.67
C ILE A 184 13.67 6.89 13.05
N ARG A 185 14.82 6.22 13.20
CA ARG A 185 15.56 6.22 14.47
C ARG A 185 16.02 7.62 14.89
N LYS A 186 16.41 8.45 13.92
CA LYS A 186 16.98 9.77 14.21
C LYS A 186 15.91 10.86 14.41
N TYR A 187 14.82 10.80 13.66
CA TYR A 187 13.82 11.87 13.58
C TYR A 187 12.42 11.47 14.04
N GLY A 188 12.18 10.18 14.34
CA GLY A 188 10.83 9.62 14.38
C GLY A 188 10.19 9.67 13.00
N TRP A 189 8.86 9.69 12.94
CA TRP A 189 8.13 10.03 11.71
C TRP A 189 8.17 11.55 11.48
N PRO A 190 8.88 12.06 10.45
CA PRO A 190 9.00 13.50 10.25
C PRO A 190 7.65 14.12 9.86
N THR A 191 7.39 15.30 10.42
CA THR A 191 6.17 16.09 10.22
C THR A 191 6.15 16.76 8.84
N ILE A 192 4.96 17.16 8.37
CA ILE A 192 4.80 17.91 7.12
C ILE A 192 5.56 19.25 7.17
N SER A 193 5.57 19.95 8.31
CA SER A 193 6.35 21.18 8.49
C SER A 193 7.87 20.95 8.40
N GLN A 194 8.34 19.72 8.68
CA GLN A 194 9.76 19.38 8.58
C GLN A 194 10.20 19.06 7.17
N ILE A 195 9.47 18.21 6.45
CA ILE A 195 9.91 17.67 5.15
C ILE A 195 8.91 17.85 4.02
N GLY A 196 7.83 18.59 4.24
CA GLY A 196 6.77 18.79 3.26
C GLY A 196 5.85 17.57 3.10
N LYS A 197 4.71 17.79 2.43
CA LYS A 197 3.74 16.71 2.13
C LYS A 197 4.35 15.67 1.18
N ASP A 198 5.10 16.14 0.20
CA ASP A 198 5.78 15.29 -0.78
C ASP A 198 6.89 14.46 -0.11
N GLY A 199 7.71 15.07 0.75
CA GLY A 199 8.71 14.31 1.52
C GLY A 199 8.07 13.24 2.40
N GLN A 200 6.97 13.55 3.08
CA GLN A 200 6.27 12.56 3.90
C GLN A 200 5.62 11.45 3.05
N ASN A 201 5.06 11.78 1.88
CA ASN A 201 4.56 10.79 0.91
C ASN A 201 5.66 9.88 0.39
N ASN A 202 6.80 10.45 0.02
CA ASN A 202 7.94 9.72 -0.53
C ASN A 202 8.56 8.79 0.53
N LEU A 203 8.67 9.25 1.78
CA LEU A 203 9.12 8.39 2.89
C LEU A 203 8.14 7.24 3.15
N TRP A 204 6.84 7.54 3.15
CA TRP A 204 5.80 6.52 3.33
C TRP A 204 5.86 5.45 2.24
N LEU A 205 6.10 5.84 1.00
CA LEU A 205 6.18 4.89 -0.11
C LEU A 205 7.31 3.88 0.09
N ILE A 206 8.49 4.35 0.55
CA ILE A 206 9.61 3.48 0.91
C ILE A 206 9.24 2.54 2.08
N VAL A 207 8.60 3.06 3.13
CA VAL A 207 8.17 2.22 4.27
C VAL A 207 7.14 1.17 3.84
N GLN A 208 6.20 1.54 2.97
CA GLN A 208 5.17 0.62 2.48
C GLN A 208 5.76 -0.52 1.64
N HIS A 209 6.85 -0.28 0.90
CA HIS A 209 7.57 -1.32 0.16
C HIS A 209 8.35 -2.29 1.07
N ALA A 210 8.50 -2.01 2.36
CA ALA A 210 9.19 -2.88 3.31
C ALA A 210 8.31 -4.03 3.87
N ASP A 211 7.55 -4.72 3.01
CA ASP A 211 6.63 -5.81 3.43
C ASP A 211 7.33 -6.95 4.16
N GLN A 212 8.60 -7.18 3.87
CA GLN A 212 9.44 -8.17 4.55
C GLN A 212 9.74 -7.82 6.02
N ASP A 213 9.47 -6.59 6.46
CA ASP A 213 9.75 -6.12 7.82
C ASP A 213 8.53 -5.45 8.46
N VAL A 214 7.53 -6.29 8.77
CA VAL A 214 6.28 -5.86 9.43
C VAL A 214 6.54 -5.21 10.79
N LEU A 215 7.57 -5.60 11.53
CA LEU A 215 7.91 -4.97 12.80
C LEU A 215 8.37 -3.52 12.61
N PHE A 216 9.16 -3.26 11.58
CA PHE A 216 9.52 -1.88 11.22
C PHE A 216 8.29 -1.07 10.82
N GLN A 217 7.39 -1.61 9.99
CA GLN A 217 6.15 -0.93 9.61
C GLN A 217 5.26 -0.61 10.84
N LYS A 218 5.17 -1.54 11.81
CA LYS A 218 4.46 -1.29 13.09
C LYS A 218 5.10 -0.17 13.90
N ALA A 219 6.42 -0.15 14.03
CA ALA A 219 7.12 0.92 14.73
C ALA A 219 6.90 2.29 14.06
N VAL A 220 6.87 2.33 12.72
CA VAL A 220 6.51 3.55 11.98
C VAL A 220 5.06 3.97 12.24
N LEU A 221 4.11 3.03 12.27
CA LEU A 221 2.72 3.35 12.63
C LEU A 221 2.59 3.95 14.03
N GLU A 222 3.34 3.43 15.01
CA GLU A 222 3.38 4.00 16.37
C GLU A 222 3.88 5.44 16.38
N ASP A 223 4.86 5.78 15.52
CA ASP A 223 5.32 7.16 15.37
C ASP A 223 4.32 8.04 14.63
N MET A 224 3.67 7.54 13.58
CA MET A 224 2.62 8.25 12.85
C MET A 224 1.39 8.52 13.73
N GLU A 225 0.99 7.58 14.59
CA GLU A 225 -0.17 7.71 15.49
C GLU A 225 -0.04 8.93 16.40
N LYS A 226 1.18 9.28 16.82
CA LYS A 226 1.45 10.47 17.66
C LYS A 226 1.05 11.79 16.99
N LEU A 227 0.95 11.81 15.66
CA LEU A 227 0.59 12.99 14.87
C LEU A 227 -0.87 12.97 14.40
N LYS A 228 -1.64 11.93 14.73
CA LYS A 228 -3.02 11.77 14.27
C LYS A 228 -3.90 12.91 14.79
N GLY A 229 -4.77 13.42 13.92
CA GLY A 229 -5.62 14.58 14.21
C GLY A 229 -4.91 15.94 14.10
N THR A 230 -3.63 15.96 13.75
CA THR A 230 -2.88 17.20 13.47
C THR A 230 -2.72 17.40 11.95
N PRO A 231 -2.49 18.64 11.48
CA PRO A 231 -2.16 18.88 10.06
C PRO A 231 -0.76 18.40 9.67
N GLU A 232 0.01 17.83 10.60
CA GLU A 232 1.38 17.37 10.40
C GLU A 232 1.48 15.93 9.86
N LEU A 233 0.34 15.24 9.75
CA LEU A 233 0.23 13.89 9.24
C LEU A 233 -0.62 13.85 7.97
N ASN A 234 -0.11 13.17 6.94
CA ASN A 234 -0.93 12.67 5.86
C ASN A 234 -1.74 11.48 6.36
N GLY A 235 -3.02 11.73 6.64
CA GLY A 235 -3.96 10.73 7.13
C GLY A 235 -4.22 9.56 6.17
N GLU A 236 -4.15 9.81 4.85
CA GLU A 236 -4.29 8.75 3.85
C GLU A 236 -3.12 7.75 3.96
N ASN A 237 -1.88 8.24 4.01
CA ASN A 237 -0.70 7.39 4.15
C ASN A 237 -0.76 6.53 5.43
N TYR A 238 -1.21 7.12 6.55
CA TYR A 238 -1.43 6.36 7.78
C TYR A 238 -2.43 5.22 7.56
N ALA A 239 -3.60 5.52 6.98
CA ALA A 239 -4.66 4.53 6.78
C ALA A 239 -4.22 3.39 5.85
N PHE A 240 -3.48 3.71 4.80
CA PHE A 240 -2.93 2.70 3.89
C PHE A 240 -1.89 1.81 4.57
N LEU A 241 -0.94 2.40 5.30
CA LEU A 241 0.09 1.60 6.00
C LEU A 241 -0.56 0.74 7.09
N TYR A 242 -1.52 1.28 7.83
CA TYR A 242 -2.26 0.55 8.87
C TYR A 242 -2.95 -0.67 8.28
N ASP A 243 -3.77 -0.49 7.25
CA ASP A 243 -4.52 -1.56 6.62
C ASP A 243 -3.60 -2.60 5.96
N ARG A 244 -2.46 -2.17 5.40
CA ARG A 244 -1.44 -3.08 4.84
C ARG A 244 -0.81 -3.95 5.92
N VAL A 245 -0.40 -3.36 7.05
CA VAL A 245 0.13 -4.10 8.21
C VAL A 245 -0.91 -5.08 8.73
N GLN A 246 -2.17 -4.66 8.88
CA GLN A 246 -3.25 -5.56 9.30
C GLN A 246 -3.42 -6.73 8.33
N CYS A 247 -3.46 -6.47 7.02
CA CYS A 247 -3.62 -7.50 6.00
C CYS A 247 -2.41 -8.46 5.93
N ASN A 248 -1.18 -7.96 6.09
CA ASN A 248 0.05 -8.78 6.15
C ASN A 248 0.08 -9.65 7.42
N LEU A 249 -0.57 -9.21 8.49
CA LEU A 249 -0.80 -9.99 9.70
C LEU A 249 -2.05 -10.87 9.62
N ASN A 250 -2.66 -11.07 8.44
CA ASN A 250 -3.89 -11.85 8.26
C ASN A 250 -5.08 -11.37 9.12
N TYR A 251 -5.11 -10.09 9.49
CA TYR A 251 -6.23 -9.45 10.16
C TYR A 251 -7.13 -8.72 9.17
N LYS A 252 -8.37 -8.45 9.61
CA LYS A 252 -9.24 -7.47 8.93
C LYS A 252 -8.58 -6.09 8.95
N GLN A 253 -8.80 -5.36 7.87
CA GLN A 253 -8.38 -3.97 7.76
C GLN A 253 -9.40 -3.02 8.43
N LEU A 254 -9.04 -1.77 8.66
CA LEU A 254 -9.87 -0.80 9.37
C LEU A 254 -10.50 0.25 8.45
N TYR A 255 -9.74 0.73 7.45
CA TYR A 255 -10.15 1.84 6.57
C TYR A 255 -10.59 1.37 5.19
N GLY A 256 -10.28 0.14 4.77
CA GLY A 256 -10.69 -0.39 3.47
C GLY A 256 -9.78 0.04 2.32
N THR A 257 -8.48 0.23 2.57
CA THR A 257 -7.53 0.63 1.51
C THR A 257 -7.05 -0.53 0.63
N GLN A 258 -7.09 -1.77 1.15
CA GLN A 258 -6.63 -2.98 0.47
C GLN A 258 -7.79 -3.69 -0.25
N VAL A 259 -7.55 -4.13 -1.48
CA VAL A 259 -8.53 -4.83 -2.31
C VAL A 259 -8.13 -6.29 -2.54
N MET A 260 -9.11 -7.12 -2.90
CA MET A 260 -8.88 -8.46 -3.40
C MET A 260 -8.59 -8.38 -4.91
N TRP A 261 -7.51 -9.01 -5.34
CA TRP A 261 -7.12 -9.07 -6.75
C TRP A 261 -7.50 -10.42 -7.35
N THR A 262 -8.05 -10.40 -8.56
CA THR A 262 -8.27 -11.60 -9.37
C THR A 262 -6.98 -12.01 -10.08
N ASN A 263 -6.95 -13.24 -10.61
CA ASN A 263 -5.81 -13.73 -11.41
C ASN A 263 -5.53 -12.88 -12.66
N ASN A 264 -6.52 -12.10 -13.11
CA ASN A 264 -6.39 -11.20 -14.26
C ASN A 264 -5.87 -9.81 -13.87
N GLY A 265 -5.59 -9.57 -12.58
CA GLY A 265 -5.11 -8.28 -12.08
C GLY A 265 -6.22 -7.23 -11.89
N GLU A 266 -7.48 -7.66 -11.84
CA GLU A 266 -8.62 -6.78 -11.56
C GLU A 266 -9.00 -6.86 -10.09
N ALA A 267 -9.51 -5.76 -9.52
CA ALA A 267 -10.02 -5.79 -8.15
C ALA A 267 -11.45 -6.33 -8.11
N SER A 268 -11.73 -7.31 -7.24
CA SER A 268 -13.06 -7.90 -7.08
C SER A 268 -13.86 -7.34 -5.89
N GLY A 269 -13.23 -6.52 -5.06
CA GLY A 269 -13.84 -5.92 -3.87
C GLY A 269 -12.80 -5.56 -2.81
N PHE A 270 -13.24 -4.95 -1.72
CA PHE A 270 -12.36 -4.72 -0.57
C PHE A 270 -12.04 -6.02 0.18
N ARG A 271 -10.82 -6.14 0.70
CA ARG A 271 -10.54 -7.13 1.74
C ARG A 271 -11.42 -6.85 2.96
N PRO A 272 -11.71 -7.83 3.84
CA PRO A 272 -12.68 -7.67 4.92
C PRO A 272 -12.32 -6.53 5.87
N ILE A 273 -13.32 -5.71 6.20
CA ILE A 273 -13.18 -4.50 7.00
C ILE A 273 -13.83 -4.73 8.36
N VAL A 274 -13.13 -4.38 9.45
CA VAL A 274 -13.71 -4.43 10.81
C VAL A 274 -14.94 -3.53 10.87
N LYS A 275 -16.11 -4.07 11.25
CA LYS A 275 -17.38 -3.30 11.33
C LYS A 275 -17.55 -2.41 10.10
N GLU A 276 -17.69 -3.04 8.94
CA GLU A 276 -17.65 -2.40 7.61
C GLU A 276 -18.63 -1.23 7.47
N HIS A 277 -19.83 -1.32 8.08
CA HIS A 277 -20.81 -0.23 8.10
C HIS A 277 -20.32 1.07 8.79
N LEU A 278 -19.23 1.01 9.57
CA LEU A 278 -18.59 2.16 10.22
C LEU A 278 -17.31 2.61 9.50
N ALA A 279 -16.99 2.03 8.34
CA ALA A 279 -15.75 2.34 7.62
C ALA A 279 -15.73 3.79 7.14
N ASP A 280 -16.81 4.29 6.54
CA ASP A 280 -16.88 5.65 6.02
C ASP A 280 -16.86 6.72 7.13
N GLU A 281 -17.34 6.40 8.34
CA GLU A 281 -17.16 7.25 9.51
C GLU A 281 -15.67 7.41 9.86
N ARG A 282 -14.92 6.29 9.93
CA ARG A 282 -13.47 6.31 10.22
C ARG A 282 -12.69 7.00 9.10
N ARG A 283 -13.07 6.75 7.84
CA ARG A 283 -12.46 7.39 6.66
C ARG A 283 -12.64 8.89 6.70
N LYS A 284 -13.84 9.38 7.02
CA LYS A 284 -14.12 10.82 7.17
C LYS A 284 -13.25 11.47 8.24
N GLN A 285 -13.06 10.83 9.40
CA GLN A 285 -12.25 11.36 10.50
C GLN A 285 -10.78 11.59 10.12
N ILE A 286 -10.27 10.87 9.12
CA ILE A 286 -8.88 10.96 8.66
C ILE A 286 -8.74 11.59 7.26
N GLY A 287 -9.83 12.15 6.73
CA GLY A 287 -9.83 12.89 5.46
C GLY A 287 -9.88 12.02 4.20
N LEU A 288 -10.29 10.75 4.31
CA LEU A 288 -10.46 9.85 3.17
C LEU A 288 -11.83 9.98 2.51
N GLN A 289 -11.86 9.77 1.19
CA GLN A 289 -13.09 9.63 0.40
C GLN A 289 -13.92 8.42 0.86
N PRO A 290 -15.26 8.43 0.77
CA PRO A 290 -16.08 7.23 1.00
C PRO A 290 -15.65 6.02 0.16
N LEU A 291 -15.88 4.80 0.67
CA LEU A 291 -15.54 3.55 -0.02
C LEU A 291 -16.22 3.43 -1.38
N SER A 292 -17.43 3.98 -1.53
CA SER A 292 -18.18 4.02 -2.80
C SER A 292 -17.49 4.82 -3.90
N ILE A 293 -16.72 5.84 -3.55
CA ILE A 293 -15.92 6.63 -4.49
C ILE A 293 -14.57 5.94 -4.70
N TYR A 294 -13.94 5.48 -3.62
CA TYR A 294 -12.64 4.83 -3.67
C TYR A 294 -12.68 3.55 -4.50
N SER A 295 -13.75 2.76 -4.45
CA SER A 295 -13.87 1.55 -5.28
C SER A 295 -13.81 1.83 -6.78
N LEU A 296 -14.22 3.04 -7.21
CA LEU A 296 -14.18 3.44 -8.62
C LEU A 296 -12.75 3.59 -9.14
N THR A 297 -11.77 3.88 -8.29
CA THR A 297 -10.34 3.91 -8.71
C THR A 297 -9.82 2.50 -9.03
N TYR A 298 -10.53 1.47 -8.58
CA TYR A 298 -10.22 0.05 -8.79
C TYR A 298 -11.15 -0.63 -9.80
N GLY A 299 -12.13 0.09 -10.34
CA GLY A 299 -13.03 -0.43 -11.38
C GLY A 299 -14.19 -1.28 -10.89
N PHE A 300 -14.50 -1.29 -9.58
CA PHE A 300 -15.69 -1.95 -9.06
C PHE A 300 -16.64 -0.96 -8.36
N SER A 301 -17.93 -1.31 -8.33
CA SER A 301 -18.94 -0.54 -7.61
C SER A 301 -19.08 -1.07 -6.19
N TYR A 302 -19.22 -0.15 -5.23
CA TYR A 302 -19.43 -0.48 -3.84
C TYR A 302 -20.70 0.19 -3.31
N LYS A 303 -21.48 -0.57 -2.54
CA LYS A 303 -22.65 -0.07 -1.83
C LYS A 303 -22.39 -0.21 -0.33
N GLU A 304 -22.57 0.88 0.39
CA GLU A 304 -22.48 0.90 1.85
C GLU A 304 -23.43 -0.12 2.48
N LEU A 305 -22.91 -0.82 3.48
CA LEU A 305 -23.67 -1.82 4.23
C LEU A 305 -24.27 -1.17 5.48
N ASN A 306 -25.50 -1.53 5.83
CA ASN A 306 -26.01 -1.24 7.17
C ASN A 306 -25.41 -2.21 8.22
N ALA A 307 -25.65 -1.95 9.50
CA ALA A 307 -25.10 -2.76 10.59
C ALA A 307 -25.45 -4.26 10.46
N GLN A 308 -26.71 -4.59 10.17
CA GLN A 308 -27.16 -5.97 10.02
C GLN A 308 -26.45 -6.68 8.84
N GLN A 309 -26.34 -6.00 7.69
CA GLN A 309 -25.64 -6.54 6.52
C GLN A 309 -24.15 -6.75 6.80
N SER A 310 -23.53 -5.81 7.52
CA SER A 310 -22.13 -5.92 7.96
C SER A 310 -21.92 -7.11 8.89
N GLU A 311 -22.82 -7.33 9.86
CA GLU A 311 -22.75 -8.46 10.80
C GLU A 311 -22.98 -9.80 10.10
N GLN A 312 -23.96 -9.87 9.18
CA GLN A 312 -24.21 -11.06 8.37
C GLN A 312 -23.01 -11.44 7.51
N LYS A 313 -22.39 -10.45 6.85
CA LYS A 313 -21.17 -10.65 6.06
C LYS A 313 -20.02 -11.20 6.91
N ASP A 314 -19.85 -10.65 8.12
CA ASP A 314 -18.84 -11.12 9.07
C ASP A 314 -19.12 -12.56 9.54
N ALA A 315 -20.38 -12.91 9.82
CA ALA A 315 -20.76 -14.26 10.22
C ALA A 315 -20.51 -15.29 9.08
N ILE A 316 -20.77 -14.91 7.83
CA ILE A 316 -20.45 -15.75 6.66
C ILE A 316 -18.95 -16.02 6.59
N TYR A 317 -18.12 -14.98 6.73
CA TYR A 317 -16.67 -15.17 6.73
C TYR A 317 -16.17 -16.09 7.84
N GLN A 318 -16.70 -15.95 9.06
CA GLN A 318 -16.34 -16.85 10.17
C GLN A 318 -16.77 -18.30 9.89
N ALA A 319 -17.97 -18.51 9.34
CA ALA A 319 -18.43 -19.84 8.98
C ALA A 319 -17.56 -20.48 7.88
N ASP A 320 -17.09 -19.70 6.91
CA ASP A 320 -16.22 -20.21 5.85
C ASP A 320 -14.81 -20.56 6.35
N VAL A 321 -14.23 -19.74 7.24
CA VAL A 321 -12.97 -20.06 7.93
C VAL A 321 -13.12 -21.36 8.73
N GLN A 322 -14.22 -21.52 9.48
CA GLN A 322 -14.47 -22.74 10.25
C GLN A 322 -14.57 -23.98 9.34
N LYS A 323 -15.29 -23.92 8.23
CA LYS A 323 -15.39 -25.04 7.26
C LYS A 323 -14.03 -25.43 6.68
N LEU A 324 -13.16 -24.45 6.41
CA LEU A 324 -11.80 -24.72 5.93
C LEU A 324 -10.97 -25.43 7.01
N MET A 325 -11.05 -24.98 8.26
CA MET A 325 -10.38 -25.64 9.39
C MET A 325 -10.89 -27.05 9.65
N ASP A 326 -12.21 -27.27 9.58
CA ASP A 326 -12.82 -28.60 9.72
C ASP A 326 -12.35 -29.54 8.61
N SER A 327 -12.24 -29.03 7.38
CA SER A 327 -11.69 -29.75 6.24
C SER A 327 -10.22 -30.10 6.46
N ALA A 328 -9.41 -29.17 6.98
CA ALA A 328 -8.02 -29.42 7.34
C ALA A 328 -7.89 -30.53 8.39
N LYS A 329 -8.71 -30.48 9.45
CA LYS A 329 -8.78 -31.52 10.50
C LYS A 329 -9.23 -32.87 9.95
N TYR A 330 -10.14 -32.89 8.97
CA TYR A 330 -10.56 -34.11 8.28
C TYR A 330 -9.40 -34.76 7.51
N PHE A 331 -8.67 -33.99 6.70
CA PHE A 331 -7.54 -34.50 5.93
C PHE A 331 -6.35 -34.90 6.80
N TYR A 332 -6.16 -34.24 7.94
CA TYR A 332 -5.17 -34.65 8.94
C TYR A 332 -5.43 -36.07 9.45
N LYS A 333 -6.69 -36.41 9.78
CA LYS A 333 -7.08 -37.77 10.21
C LYS A 333 -6.90 -38.84 9.12
N LYS A 334 -6.78 -38.43 7.86
CA LYS A 334 -6.51 -39.29 6.71
C LYS A 334 -5.03 -39.35 6.33
N GLU A 335 -4.17 -38.68 7.09
CA GLU A 335 -2.73 -38.54 6.82
C GLU A 335 -2.44 -37.83 5.47
N GLU A 336 -3.41 -37.08 4.94
CA GLU A 336 -3.25 -36.25 3.74
C GLU A 336 -2.69 -34.87 4.13
N PHE A 337 -1.43 -34.84 4.54
CA PHE A 337 -0.82 -33.66 5.16
C PHE A 337 -0.66 -32.45 4.24
N GLN A 338 -0.47 -32.65 2.93
CA GLN A 338 -0.44 -31.53 1.98
C GLN A 338 -1.81 -30.83 1.91
N LYS A 339 -2.91 -31.59 1.83
CA LYS A 339 -4.26 -31.02 1.86
C LYS A 339 -4.55 -30.35 3.20
N THR A 340 -4.08 -30.94 4.31
CA THR A 340 -4.16 -30.32 5.64
C THR A 340 -3.54 -28.92 5.62
N TYR A 341 -2.34 -28.79 5.06
CA TYR A 341 -1.68 -27.50 4.84
C TYR A 341 -2.49 -26.58 3.92
N ASP A 342 -2.92 -27.05 2.76
CA ASP A 342 -3.63 -26.19 1.79
C ASP A 342 -4.90 -25.57 2.41
N TYR A 343 -5.66 -26.35 3.18
CA TYR A 343 -6.86 -25.86 3.88
C TYR A 343 -6.53 -24.91 5.04
N TYR A 344 -5.52 -25.21 5.87
CA TYR A 344 -5.11 -24.31 6.97
C TYR A 344 -4.48 -23.01 6.45
N ASN A 345 -3.65 -23.09 5.42
CA ASN A 345 -3.05 -21.92 4.78
C ASN A 345 -4.14 -21.05 4.14
N THR A 346 -5.10 -21.67 3.45
CA THR A 346 -6.28 -20.97 2.96
C THR A 346 -7.01 -20.33 4.14
N ALA A 347 -7.40 -21.07 5.18
CA ALA A 347 -8.09 -20.50 6.35
C ALA A 347 -7.34 -19.32 7.01
N SER A 348 -6.01 -19.40 7.13
CA SER A 348 -5.19 -18.33 7.73
C SER A 348 -5.18 -17.06 6.87
N THR A 349 -4.96 -17.22 5.57
CA THR A 349 -4.81 -16.11 4.61
C THR A 349 -6.14 -15.61 4.03
N PHE A 350 -7.21 -16.40 4.16
CA PHE A 350 -8.55 -16.13 3.64
C PHE A 350 -9.30 -15.15 4.53
N LEU A 351 -10.38 -14.61 3.97
CA LEU A 351 -11.20 -13.51 4.49
C LEU A 351 -11.53 -13.67 5.99
N SER A 352 -11.09 -12.69 6.80
CA SER A 352 -11.22 -12.64 8.26
C SER A 352 -10.26 -13.53 9.06
N GLY A 353 -9.49 -14.40 8.40
CA GLY A 353 -8.37 -15.16 8.93
C GLY A 353 -8.70 -16.06 10.12
N MET A 354 -7.73 -16.90 10.48
CA MET A 354 -7.75 -17.65 11.72
C MET A 354 -7.44 -16.76 12.94
N SER A 355 -8.06 -17.05 14.09
CA SER A 355 -7.72 -16.40 15.35
C SER A 355 -6.29 -16.74 15.81
N ASN A 356 -5.78 -16.06 16.83
CA ASN A 356 -4.46 -16.40 17.36
C ASN A 356 -4.41 -17.80 17.97
N THR A 357 -5.50 -18.22 18.63
CA THR A 357 -5.63 -19.59 19.14
C THR A 357 -5.60 -20.60 18.00
N ASP A 358 -6.36 -20.36 16.92
CA ASP A 358 -6.43 -21.26 15.77
C ASP A 358 -5.07 -21.40 15.06
N ASN A 359 -4.35 -20.29 14.88
CA ASN A 359 -3.00 -20.31 14.31
C ASN A 359 -2.00 -21.03 15.23
N PHE A 360 -2.15 -20.92 16.56
CA PHE A 360 -1.32 -21.66 17.51
C PHE A 360 -1.60 -23.16 17.43
N GLU A 361 -2.88 -23.56 17.42
CA GLU A 361 -3.27 -24.96 17.21
C GLU A 361 -2.73 -25.51 15.88
N ALA A 362 -2.76 -24.72 14.81
CA ALA A 362 -2.17 -25.10 13.53
C ALA A 362 -0.64 -25.28 13.63
N ALA A 363 0.07 -24.39 14.32
CA ALA A 363 1.51 -24.55 14.58
C ALA A 363 1.81 -25.88 15.29
N VAL A 364 1.06 -26.19 16.36
CA VAL A 364 1.18 -27.47 17.09
C VAL A 364 0.91 -28.66 16.18
N LEU A 365 -0.13 -28.58 15.36
CA LEU A 365 -0.49 -29.64 14.41
C LEU A 365 0.64 -29.90 13.41
N PHE A 366 1.22 -28.86 12.81
CA PHE A 366 2.30 -29.03 11.83
C PHE A 366 3.60 -29.51 12.47
N ALA A 367 3.88 -29.15 13.73
CA ALA A 367 4.98 -29.73 14.48
C ALA A 367 4.78 -31.25 14.72
N LYS A 368 3.54 -31.67 15.04
CA LYS A 368 3.18 -33.09 15.15
C LYS A 368 3.30 -33.84 13.82
N ILE A 369 2.89 -33.21 12.71
CA ILE A 369 3.08 -33.78 11.37
C ILE A 369 4.57 -33.95 11.06
N ALA A 370 5.40 -32.93 11.35
CA ALA A 370 6.84 -32.98 11.14
C ALA A 370 7.54 -34.07 11.96
N ALA A 371 6.97 -34.49 13.10
CA ALA A 371 7.51 -35.58 13.91
C ALA A 371 7.28 -36.97 13.29
N VAL A 372 6.28 -37.13 12.41
CA VAL A 372 5.91 -38.41 11.78
C VAL A 372 6.14 -38.44 10.28
N ASN A 373 6.42 -37.29 9.65
CA ASN A 373 6.67 -37.15 8.24
C ASN A 373 8.07 -36.54 8.00
N SER A 374 8.89 -37.17 7.17
CA SER A 374 10.27 -36.74 6.91
C SER A 374 10.39 -35.53 5.98
N ASP A 375 9.29 -34.98 5.47
CA ASP A 375 9.30 -33.76 4.68
C ASP A 375 9.51 -32.53 5.59
N GLU A 376 10.72 -31.96 5.49
CA GLU A 376 11.17 -30.81 6.28
C GLU A 376 10.27 -29.57 6.14
N LYS A 377 9.45 -29.48 5.09
CA LYS A 377 8.53 -28.34 4.91
C LYS A 377 7.57 -28.19 6.10
N TYR A 378 7.17 -29.28 6.77
CA TYR A 378 6.20 -29.18 7.86
C TYR A 378 6.78 -28.50 9.11
N LYS A 379 8.10 -28.58 9.32
CA LYS A 379 8.77 -27.74 10.34
C LYS A 379 8.70 -26.27 9.95
N SER A 380 8.96 -25.96 8.68
CA SER A 380 8.90 -24.59 8.16
C SER A 380 7.48 -24.01 8.29
N ILE A 381 6.45 -24.79 7.96
CA ILE A 381 5.04 -24.40 8.11
C ILE A 381 4.70 -24.12 9.58
N ALA A 382 5.12 -24.99 10.51
CA ALA A 382 4.91 -24.77 11.95
C ALA A 382 5.57 -23.45 12.41
N LEU A 383 6.79 -23.18 11.94
CA LEU A 383 7.52 -21.94 12.21
C LEU A 383 6.86 -20.71 11.57
N ASP A 384 6.24 -20.83 10.39
CA ASP A 384 5.50 -19.73 9.75
C ASP A 384 4.32 -19.27 10.62
N PHE A 385 3.57 -20.22 11.21
CA PHE A 385 2.49 -19.91 12.14
C PHE A 385 3.02 -19.27 13.44
N LEU A 386 4.13 -19.76 13.99
CA LEU A 386 4.76 -19.18 15.17
C LEU A 386 5.29 -17.76 14.91
N ASP A 387 5.93 -17.53 13.77
CA ASP A 387 6.40 -16.20 13.35
C ASP A 387 5.23 -15.23 13.19
N LEU A 388 4.12 -15.65 12.57
CA LEU A 388 2.89 -14.85 12.49
C LEU A 388 2.39 -14.46 13.89
N LEU A 389 2.32 -15.41 14.83
CA LEU A 389 1.86 -15.15 16.20
C LEU A 389 2.79 -14.20 16.96
N PHE A 390 4.09 -14.29 16.72
CA PHE A 390 5.07 -13.35 17.25
C PHE A 390 4.87 -11.95 16.68
N LEU A 391 4.71 -11.82 15.35
CA LEU A 391 4.45 -10.52 14.71
C LEU A 391 3.12 -9.89 15.19
N ARG A 392 2.13 -10.74 15.49
CA ARG A 392 0.85 -10.36 16.10
C ARG A 392 0.96 -10.01 17.59
N GLY A 393 2.11 -10.24 18.23
CA GLY A 393 2.33 -9.99 19.66
C GLY A 393 1.60 -10.96 20.58
N PHE A 394 1.15 -12.11 20.06
CA PHE A 394 0.43 -13.13 20.83
C PHE A 394 1.35 -14.19 21.40
N LEU A 395 2.40 -14.57 20.66
CA LEU A 395 3.31 -15.62 21.09
C LEU A 395 4.15 -15.15 22.29
N THR A 396 4.16 -15.96 23.34
CA THR A 396 4.98 -15.75 24.54
C THR A 396 6.01 -16.85 24.69
N LYS A 397 7.04 -16.60 25.50
CA LYS A 397 8.07 -17.59 25.80
C LYS A 397 7.50 -18.86 26.47
N PRO A 398 6.59 -18.79 27.47
CA PRO A 398 5.94 -19.98 28.01
C PRO A 398 5.18 -20.79 26.94
N GLN A 399 4.36 -20.15 26.12
CA GLN A 399 3.66 -20.85 25.03
C GLN A 399 4.60 -21.56 24.06
N LEU A 400 5.79 -20.99 23.82
CA LEU A 400 6.80 -21.59 22.96
C LEU A 400 7.47 -22.82 23.61
N HIS A 401 7.75 -22.79 24.91
CA HIS A 401 8.50 -23.87 25.59
C HIS A 401 7.63 -24.95 26.25
N ASP A 402 6.42 -24.61 26.69
CA ASP A 402 5.53 -25.54 27.40
C ASP A 402 4.85 -26.54 26.44
N GLU A 403 4.77 -26.20 25.15
CA GLU A 403 4.21 -27.08 24.13
C GLU A 403 5.25 -28.09 23.63
N THR A 404 5.14 -29.30 24.15
CA THR A 404 6.06 -30.42 23.87
C THR A 404 6.19 -30.78 22.39
N ALA A 405 5.15 -30.57 21.58
CA ALA A 405 5.19 -30.87 20.15
C ALA A 405 6.28 -30.08 19.41
N PHE A 406 6.67 -28.91 19.92
CA PHE A 406 7.68 -28.08 19.30
C PHE A 406 9.12 -28.56 19.51
N GLY A 407 9.35 -29.62 20.30
CA GLY A 407 10.70 -30.18 20.50
C GLY A 407 11.44 -30.52 19.19
N ILE A 408 10.70 -30.89 18.15
CA ILE A 408 11.24 -31.17 16.80
C ILE A 408 11.82 -29.93 16.10
N LEU A 409 11.44 -28.73 16.54
CA LEU A 409 11.84 -27.44 15.96
C LEU A 409 13.05 -26.82 16.67
N TYR A 410 13.47 -27.32 17.83
CA TYR A 410 14.45 -26.64 18.70
C TYR A 410 15.81 -26.37 18.04
N LYS A 411 16.19 -27.21 17.07
CA LYS A 411 17.44 -27.07 16.33
C LYS A 411 17.34 -26.17 15.09
N GLU A 412 16.12 -25.77 14.71
CA GLU A 412 15.89 -24.92 13.55
C GLU A 412 16.40 -23.50 13.83
N GLN A 413 17.14 -22.91 12.90
CA GLN A 413 17.68 -21.56 13.10
C GLN A 413 16.58 -20.52 13.36
N ARG A 414 15.45 -20.65 12.65
CA ARG A 414 14.26 -19.79 12.84
C ARG A 414 13.70 -19.90 14.26
N TRP A 415 13.69 -21.09 14.86
CA TRP A 415 13.31 -21.28 16.26
C TRP A 415 14.25 -20.54 17.21
N ILE A 416 15.56 -20.72 17.01
CA ILE A 416 16.59 -20.10 17.84
C ILE A 416 16.45 -18.58 17.79
N ASP A 417 16.24 -18.01 16.60
CA ASP A 417 16.08 -16.57 16.40
C ASP A 417 14.77 -16.05 17.00
N LEU A 418 13.67 -16.78 16.84
CA LEU A 418 12.38 -16.45 17.43
C LEU A 418 12.46 -16.43 18.97
N ASN A 419 13.06 -17.46 19.57
CA ASN A 419 13.24 -17.56 21.02
C ASN A 419 14.12 -16.44 21.59
N LYS A 420 15.11 -15.95 20.83
CA LYS A 420 15.92 -14.78 21.22
C LYS A 420 15.14 -13.47 21.20
N LYS A 421 14.16 -13.34 20.28
CA LYS A 421 13.35 -12.13 20.11
C LYS A 421 12.24 -12.02 21.15
N LEU A 422 11.74 -13.14 21.67
CA LEU A 422 10.75 -13.18 22.75
C LEU A 422 11.42 -12.77 24.07
N LYS A 423 10.89 -11.71 24.69
CA LYS A 423 11.37 -11.20 25.98
C LYS A 423 11.02 -12.14 27.14
#